data_AF-A0A2M7RVI7-F1
#
_entry.id   AF-A0A2M7RVI7-F1
#
_cell.length_a   1.000
_cell.length_b   1.000
_cell.length_c   1.000
_cell.angle_alpha   90.00
_cell.angle_beta   90.00
_cell.angle_gamma   90.00
#
_symmetry.space_group_name_H-M   'P 1'
#
loop_
_entity.id
_entity.type
_entity.pdbx_description
1 polymer ?
#
loop_
_entity_poly.entity_id
_entity_poly.type
_entity_poly.pdbx_seq_one_letter_code
_entity_poly.pdbx_strand_id
1 'polypeptide(L)'
;MKLITALRIIAFLEGISYLVLLCIAMPLKYFYNQPQAVKTVGMAHGVLFVLYVVLLLFVHVELKWKLTTTFWAFIASLIPFGTFYADVKWFRK
;
A
#
# COMPACT_ATOMS: atom_id res chain seq x y z
N MET A 1 -14.44 11.12 8.01
CA MET A 1 -14.81 9.68 8.14
C MET A 1 -14.71 8.90 6.83
N LYS A 2 -15.32 9.35 5.71
CA LYS A 2 -15.28 8.61 4.43
C LYS A 2 -13.86 8.42 3.87
N LEU A 3 -12.97 9.41 4.05
CA LEU A 3 -11.58 9.38 3.57
C LEU A 3 -10.71 8.35 4.29
N ILE A 4 -10.88 8.17 5.61
CA ILE A 4 -10.22 7.08 6.35
C ILE A 4 -10.66 5.74 5.79
N THR A 5 -11.97 5.51 5.61
CA THR A 5 -12.46 4.25 5.06
C THR A 5 -11.86 3.97 3.68
N ALA A 6 -11.78 4.97 2.81
CA ALA A 6 -11.12 4.85 1.51
C ALA A 6 -9.62 4.52 1.66
N LEU A 7 -8.90 5.23 2.53
CA LEU A 7 -7.49 4.95 2.82
C LEU A 7 -7.28 3.52 3.29
N ARG A 8 -8.15 3.00 4.17
CA ARG A 8 -8.08 1.62 4.68
C ARG A 8 -8.27 0.59 3.57
N ILE A 9 -9.27 0.79 2.70
CA ILE A 9 -9.51 -0.10 1.56
C ILE A 9 -8.31 -0.09 0.61
N ILE A 10 -7.80 1.09 0.26
CA ILE A 10 -6.65 1.21 -0.63
C ILE A 10 -5.38 0.65 0.00
N ALA A 11 -5.12 0.91 1.28
CA ALA A 11 -3.98 0.33 2.01
C ALA A 11 -4.03 -1.20 2.03
N PHE A 12 -5.22 -1.78 2.20
CA PHE A 12 -5.43 -3.22 2.18
C PHE A 12 -5.17 -3.81 0.78
N LEU A 13 -5.71 -3.18 -0.27
CA LEU A 13 -5.48 -3.59 -1.66
C LEU A 13 -4.02 -3.44 -2.08
N GLU A 14 -3.38 -2.34 -1.68
CA GLU A 14 -1.96 -2.07 -1.89
C GLU A 14 -1.11 -3.17 -1.23
N GLY A 15 -1.37 -3.49 0.04
CA GLY A 15 -0.66 -4.54 0.77
C GLY A 15 -0.82 -5.92 0.12
N ILE A 16 -2.04 -6.28 -0.30
CA ILE A 16 -2.29 -7.52 -1.04
C ILE A 16 -1.55 -7.52 -2.37
N SER A 17 -1.63 -6.43 -3.14
CA SER A 17 -0.97 -6.35 -4.45
C SER A 17 0.55 -6.48 -4.33
N TYR A 18 1.14 -5.97 -3.24
CA TYR A 18 2.56 -6.13 -2.95
C TYR A 18 2.92 -7.59 -2.64
N LEU A 19 2.10 -8.28 -1.82
CA LEU A 19 2.30 -9.70 -1.54
C LEU A 19 2.16 -10.55 -2.81
N VAL A 20 1.20 -10.24 -3.67
CA VAL A 20 1.05 -10.92 -4.98
C VAL A 20 2.26 -10.65 -5.87
N LEU A 21 2.79 -9.42 -5.88
CA LEU A 21 4.00 -9.09 -6.63
C LEU A 21 5.20 -9.92 -6.16
N LEU A 22 5.42 -10.02 -4.84
CA LEU A 22 6.57 -10.72 -4.26
C LEU A 22 6.42 -12.24 -4.28
N CYS A 23 5.26 -12.78 -3.93
CA CYS A 23 5.06 -14.22 -3.76
C CYS A 23 4.60 -14.93 -5.03
N ILE A 24 4.09 -14.21 -6.03
CA ILE A 24 3.57 -14.81 -7.28
C ILE A 24 4.35 -14.28 -8.48
N ALA A 25 4.36 -12.97 -8.69
CA ALA A 25 4.95 -12.40 -9.91
C ALA A 25 6.49 -12.59 -9.97
N MET A 26 7.19 -12.40 -8.85
CA MET A 26 8.64 -12.62 -8.79
C MET A 26 9.01 -14.11 -9.02
N PRO A 27 8.39 -15.10 -8.35
CA PRO A 27 8.61 -16.51 -8.69
C PRO A 27 8.30 -16.85 -10.15
N LEU A 28 7.21 -16.34 -10.73
CA LEU A 28 6.90 -16.52 -12.15
C LEU A 28 8.00 -15.97 -13.07
N LYS A 29 8.57 -14.81 -12.71
CA LYS A 29 9.69 -14.22 -13.45
C LYS A 29 10.93 -15.10 -13.40
N TYR A 30 11.34 -15.58 -12.23
CA TYR A 30 12.60 -16.29 -12.07
C TYR A 30 12.53 -17.79 -12.37
N PHE A 31 11.45 -18.48 -12.00
CA PHE A 31 11.32 -19.93 -12.20
C PHE A 31 10.69 -20.30 -13.54
N TYR A 32 9.79 -19.47 -14.06
CA TYR A 32 9.02 -19.74 -15.28
C TYR A 32 9.38 -18.81 -16.45
N ASN A 33 10.36 -17.92 -16.29
CA ASN A 33 10.78 -16.94 -17.30
C ASN A 33 9.60 -16.12 -17.87
N GLN A 34 8.61 -15.79 -17.02
CA GLN A 34 7.42 -15.00 -17.37
C GLN A 34 7.51 -13.56 -16.83
N PRO A 35 8.33 -12.67 -17.40
CA PRO A 35 8.51 -11.32 -16.90
C PRO A 35 7.25 -10.45 -17.06
N GLN A 36 6.31 -10.82 -17.92
CA GLN A 36 5.08 -10.07 -18.15
C GLN A 36 4.19 -10.02 -16.89
N ALA A 37 4.21 -11.06 -16.05
CA ALA A 37 3.45 -11.07 -14.80
C ALA A 37 3.88 -9.93 -13.86
N VAL A 38 5.19 -9.69 -13.75
CA VAL A 38 5.74 -8.58 -12.94
C VAL A 38 5.36 -7.23 -13.54
N LYS A 39 5.33 -7.10 -14.87
CA LYS A 39 4.91 -5.85 -15.52
C LYS A 39 3.46 -5.51 -15.16
N THR A 40 2.54 -6.47 -15.32
CA THR A 40 1.11 -6.25 -15.09
C THR A 40 0.81 -6.02 -13.61
N VAL A 41 1.29 -6.91 -12.74
CA VAL A 41 1.06 -6.79 -11.28
C VAL A 41 1.81 -5.59 -10.70
N GLY A 42 3.02 -5.31 -11.19
CA GLY A 42 3.83 -4.16 -10.76
C GLY A 42 3.19 -2.84 -11.13
N MET A 43 2.60 -2.73 -12.33
CA MET A 43 1.80 -1.55 -12.70
C MET A 43 0.57 -1.38 -11.81
N ALA A 44 -0.19 -2.45 -11.57
CA ALA A 44 -1.37 -2.40 -10.71
C ALA A 44 -1.00 -1.96 -9.27
N HIS A 45 0.06 -2.55 -8.72
CA HIS A 45 0.60 -2.18 -7.42
C HIS A 45 1.08 -0.73 -7.38
N GLY A 46 1.83 -0.27 -8.40
CA GLY A 46 2.30 1.11 -8.48
C GLY A 46 1.16 2.14 -8.50
N VAL A 47 0.07 1.86 -9.21
CA VAL A 47 -1.14 2.71 -9.20
C VAL A 47 -1.78 2.75 -7.81
N LEU A 48 -1.92 1.60 -7.16
CA LEU A 48 -2.45 1.50 -5.80
C LEU A 48 -1.57 2.24 -4.79
N PHE A 49 -0.26 2.15 -4.92
CA PHE A 49 0.70 2.86 -4.07
C PHE A 49 0.57 4.39 -4.21
N VAL A 50 0.51 4.91 -5.44
CA VAL A 50 0.29 6.35 -5.66
C VAL A 50 -1.04 6.80 -5.06
N LEU A 51 -2.11 6.02 -5.27
CA LEU A 51 -3.42 6.32 -4.70
C LEU A 51 -3.41 6.30 -3.16
N TYR A 52 -2.69 5.34 -2.57
CA TYR A 52 -2.46 5.27 -1.12
C TYR A 52 -1.78 6.54 -0.61
N VAL A 53 -0.68 6.97 -1.23
CA VAL A 53 0.08 8.17 -0.82
C VAL A 53 -0.79 9.43 -0.90
N VAL A 54 -1.55 9.59 -1.99
CA VAL A 54 -2.46 10.73 -2.17
C VAL A 54 -3.53 10.74 -1.07
N LEU A 55 -4.17 9.60 -0.79
CA LEU A 55 -5.16 9.50 0.29
C LEU A 55 -4.55 9.73 1.68
N LEU A 56 -3.33 9.25 1.89
CA LEU A 56 -2.60 9.44 3.15
C LEU A 56 -2.33 10.93 3.42
N LEU A 57 -1.99 11.71 2.39
CA LEU A 57 -1.82 13.16 2.50
C LEU A 57 -3.14 13.87 2.76
N PHE A 58 -4.24 13.47 2.10
CA PHE A 58 -5.56 14.04 2.39
C PHE A 58 -6.00 13.78 3.83
N VAL A 59 -5.85 12.54 4.31
CA VAL A 59 -6.17 12.15 5.68
C VAL A 59 -5.28 12.88 6.68
N HIS A 60 -4.00 13.10 6.36
CA HIS A 60 -3.09 13.89 7.19
C HIS A 60 -3.64 15.30 7.46
N VAL A 61 -4.14 15.98 6.42
CA VAL A 61 -4.71 17.33 6.52
C VAL A 61 -6.06 17.31 7.23
N GLU A 62 -6.96 16.38 6.89
CA GLU A 62 -8.31 16.29 7.48
C GLU A 62 -8.25 15.99 8.99
N LEU A 63 -7.40 15.05 9.40
CA LEU A 63 -7.29 14.61 10.80
C LEU A 63 -6.20 15.34 11.59
N LYS A 64 -5.51 16.30 10.95
CA LYS A 64 -4.38 17.04 11.53
C LYS A 64 -3.35 16.10 12.19
N TRP A 65 -3.02 15.00 11.50
CA TRP A 65 -2.04 14.05 12.01
C TRP A 65 -0.67 14.71 12.13
N LYS A 66 0.14 14.24 13.08
CA LYS A 66 1.53 14.65 13.15
C LYS A 66 2.27 14.16 11.91
N LEU A 67 3.18 14.97 11.37
CA LEU A 67 4.03 14.57 10.23
C LEU A 67 4.79 13.26 10.50
N THR A 68 5.15 13.00 11.76
CA THR A 68 5.78 11.74 12.16
C THR A 68 4.88 10.53 11.91
N THR A 69 3.57 10.63 12.19
CA THR A 69 2.62 9.55 11.93
C THR A 69 2.48 9.27 10.44
N THR A 70 2.35 10.33 9.63
CA THR A 70 2.27 10.21 8.18
C THR A 70 3.56 9.62 7.58
N PHE A 71 4.72 10.05 8.08
CA PHE A 71 6.00 9.49 7.69
C PHE A 71 6.10 7.99 8.01
N TRP A 72 5.74 7.58 9.23
CA TRP A 72 5.74 6.16 9.60
C TRP A 72 4.74 5.34 8.80
N ALA A 73 3.56 5.87 8.50
CA ALA A 73 2.57 5.21 7.65
C ALA A 73 3.04 5.07 6.19
N PHE A 74 3.82 6.03 5.69
CA PHE A 74 4.47 5.93 4.38
C PHE A 74 5.57 4.87 4.37
N ILE A 75 6.47 4.88 5.35
CA ILE A 75 7.53 3.85 5.47
C ILE A 75 6.91 2.46 5.60
N ALA A 76 5.81 2.34 6.34
CA ALA A 76 5.08 1.08 6.48
C ALA A 76 4.56 0.56 5.12
N SER A 77 4.20 1.42 4.17
CA SER A 77 3.79 0.94 2.84
C SER A 77 4.91 0.36 1.98
N LEU A 78 6.17 0.71 2.27
CA LEU A 78 7.32 0.18 1.51
C LEU A 78 7.76 -1.22 2.00
N ILE A 79 7.32 -1.61 3.19
CA ILE A 79 7.67 -2.88 3.81
C ILE A 79 6.51 -3.86 3.58
N PRO A 80 6.76 -5.10 3.13
CA PRO A 80 5.72 -6.10 3.04
C PRO A 80 5.03 -6.23 4.39
N PHE A 81 3.69 -6.21 4.36
CA PHE A 81 2.80 -6.19 5.52
C PHE A 81 2.69 -4.90 6.35
N GLY A 82 3.50 -3.87 6.07
CA GLY A 82 3.47 -2.67 6.91
C GLY A 82 2.18 -1.86 6.78
N THR A 83 1.49 -1.88 5.62
CA THR A 83 0.16 -1.26 5.48
C THR A 83 -0.90 -1.89 6.38
N PHE A 84 -0.86 -3.21 6.61
CA PHE A 84 -1.78 -3.86 7.55
C PHE A 84 -1.50 -3.44 9.00
N TYR A 85 -0.22 -3.29 9.37
CA TYR A 85 0.15 -2.77 10.70
C TYR A 85 -0.30 -1.32 10.87
N ALA A 86 -0.14 -0.49 9.83
CA ALA A 86 -0.59 0.89 9.84
C ALA A 86 -2.12 1.01 10.01
N ASP A 87 -2.90 0.09 9.43
CA ASP A 87 -4.35 0.01 9.63
C ASP A 87 -4.73 -0.13 11.10
N VAL A 88 -4.12 -1.10 11.77
CA VAL A 88 -4.42 -1.41 13.16
C VAL A 88 -3.94 -0.29 14.09
N LYS A 89 -2.76 0.28 13.83
CA LYS A 89 -2.14 1.27 14.72
C LYS A 89 -2.73 2.66 14.61
N TRP A 90 -3.05 3.10 13.39
CA TRP A 90 -3.41 4.49 13.12
C TRP A 90 -4.76 4.66 12.39
N PHE A 91 -5.13 3.80 11.44
CA PHE A 91 -6.35 4.02 10.64
C PHE A 91 -7.66 3.60 11.34
N ARG A 92 -7.59 2.77 12.38
CA ARG A 92 -8.77 2.32 13.17
C ARG A 92 -9.21 3.29 14.29
N LYS A 93 -8.62 4.48 14.38
CA LYS A 93 -8.99 5.48 15.40
C LYS A 93 -10.24 6.28 15.04
#